data_AF-A0A645DGX8-F1
#
_entry.id   AF-A0A645DGX8-F1
#
_cell.length_a   1.000
_cell.length_b   1.000
_cell.length_c   1.000
_cell.angle_alpha   90.00
_cell.angle_beta   90.00
_cell.angle_gamma   90.00
#
_symmetry.space_group_name_H-M   'P 1'
#
loop_
_entity.id
_entity.type
_entity.pdbx_description
1 polymer ?
#
loop_
_entity_poly.entity_id
_entity_poly.type
_entity_poly.pdbx_seq_one_letter_code
_entity_poly.pdbx_strand_id
1 'polypeptide(L)'
;MVADPAFAEFFRDGIKAWHEKWHRPDNIHWDYESRVLESYLACFCPRCLEDFRKFAGLAEAPTPEIIKNKYYKEWTAYMNARMAAMSKLFRDAIHAELPGIDYSIYSAYQSEESKHYYGVDWALLADKVDIAACGYGRTPAELDATRQALGATPLMLGELVYPYRVEERMAPKYASKAVLMRRACDATKGILIYEYPTLDGRTFDAVAAVSAIMADYEEFFLRGDRPAELLELRGFDRADYEVLRDATGDLLIALFNPTGSPRAFNFSLKQPAARGLLDVGTGKRTTEKTVSGMIEPDGIAVFTTK
;
A
#
# COMPACT_ATOMS: atom_id res chain seq x y z
N MET A 1 -28.58 -0.36 -2.86
CA MET A 1 -27.80 -1.53 -2.41
C MET A 1 -27.11 -1.21 -1.09
N VAL A 2 -26.16 -0.27 -1.03
CA VAL A 2 -25.50 0.08 0.24
C VAL A 2 -26.47 0.65 1.28
N ALA A 3 -27.44 1.46 0.85
CA ALA A 3 -28.51 1.98 1.71
C ALA A 3 -29.68 1.00 1.94
N ASP A 4 -29.59 -0.25 1.44
CA ASP A 4 -30.64 -1.26 1.60
C ASP A 4 -30.38 -2.06 2.90
N PRO A 5 -31.21 -1.92 3.94
CA PRO A 5 -30.99 -2.60 5.23
C PRO A 5 -30.92 -4.12 5.09
N ALA A 6 -31.65 -4.70 4.13
CA ALA A 6 -31.65 -6.13 3.88
C ALA A 6 -30.28 -6.64 3.40
N PHE A 7 -29.53 -5.83 2.66
CA PHE A 7 -28.17 -6.19 2.25
C PHE A 7 -27.19 -6.17 3.43
N ALA A 8 -27.29 -5.17 4.31
CA ALA A 8 -26.46 -5.08 5.51
C ALA A 8 -26.74 -6.24 6.49
N GLU A 9 -28.00 -6.66 6.62
CA GLU A 9 -28.38 -7.85 7.40
C GLU A 9 -27.84 -9.13 6.76
N PHE A 10 -28.07 -9.33 5.46
CA PHE A 10 -27.52 -10.47 4.73
C PHE A 10 -26.00 -10.62 4.90
N PHE A 11 -25.25 -9.52 4.79
CA PHE A 11 -23.81 -9.56 4.95
C PHE A 11 -23.40 -9.93 6.39
N ARG A 12 -24.04 -9.35 7.41
CA ARG A 12 -23.76 -9.66 8.83
C ARG A 12 -24.07 -11.13 9.16
N ASP A 13 -25.18 -11.66 8.67
CA ASP A 13 -25.54 -13.06 8.90
C ASP A 13 -24.55 -14.02 8.23
N GLY A 14 -24.04 -13.65 7.06
CA GLY A 14 -23.13 -14.47 6.28
C GLY A 14 -21.67 -14.45 6.77
N ILE A 15 -21.19 -13.33 7.33
CA ILE A 15 -19.75 -13.12 7.52
C ILE A 15 -19.13 -14.08 8.55
N LYS A 16 -19.86 -14.43 9.62
CA LYS A 16 -19.42 -15.43 10.60
C LYS A 16 -19.26 -16.82 9.98
N ALA A 17 -20.28 -17.27 9.25
CA ALA A 17 -20.24 -18.56 8.58
C ALA A 17 -19.14 -18.61 7.50
N TRP A 18 -18.93 -17.50 6.78
CA TRP A 18 -17.84 -17.36 5.83
C TRP A 18 -16.47 -17.45 6.53
N HIS A 19 -16.28 -16.73 7.63
CA HIS A 19 -15.01 -16.71 8.38
C HIS A 19 -14.63 -18.09 8.91
N GLU A 20 -15.59 -18.82 9.49
CA GLU A 20 -15.40 -20.21 9.94
C GLU A 20 -15.04 -21.14 8.78
N LYS A 21 -15.75 -21.04 7.65
CA LYS A 21 -15.52 -21.86 6.47
C LYS A 21 -14.11 -21.68 5.92
N TRP A 22 -13.56 -20.47 6.00
CA TRP A 22 -12.23 -20.13 5.48
C TRP A 22 -11.13 -20.15 6.54
N HIS A 23 -11.32 -20.92 7.61
CA HIS A 23 -10.31 -21.16 8.64
C HIS A 23 -9.89 -19.90 9.43
N ARG A 24 -10.84 -18.97 9.61
CA ARG A 24 -10.70 -17.79 10.48
C ARG A 24 -9.47 -16.94 10.17
N PRO A 25 -9.35 -16.39 8.95
CA PRO A 25 -8.22 -15.52 8.62
C PRO A 25 -8.20 -14.27 9.53
N ASP A 26 -6.99 -13.79 9.85
CA ASP A 26 -6.79 -12.58 10.67
C ASP A 26 -7.08 -11.28 9.89
N ASN A 27 -7.12 -11.37 8.55
CA ASN A 27 -7.49 -10.27 7.67
C ASN A 27 -8.49 -10.74 6.61
N ILE A 28 -9.53 -9.93 6.40
CA ILE A 28 -10.45 -10.07 5.28
C ILE A 28 -10.11 -9.02 4.25
N HIS A 29 -9.71 -9.49 3.07
CA HIS A 29 -9.20 -8.66 2.00
C HIS A 29 -10.21 -8.55 0.85
N TRP A 30 -10.51 -7.33 0.42
CA TRP A 30 -11.33 -7.07 -0.77
C TRP A 30 -10.47 -6.56 -1.91
N ASP A 31 -10.17 -7.45 -2.85
CA ASP A 31 -9.50 -7.11 -4.10
C ASP A 31 -10.50 -6.41 -5.05
N TYR A 32 -10.43 -5.07 -5.11
CA TYR A 32 -11.36 -4.25 -5.88
C TYR A 32 -10.66 -3.56 -7.05
N GLU A 33 -10.78 -4.20 -8.21
CA GLU A 33 -10.19 -3.71 -9.46
C GLU A 33 -11.25 -3.65 -10.57
N SER A 34 -12.23 -2.75 -10.47
CA SER A 34 -13.37 -2.74 -11.39
C SER A 34 -13.76 -1.36 -11.93
N ARG A 35 -14.07 -1.30 -13.23
CA ARG A 35 -14.46 -0.07 -13.93
C ARG A 35 -15.79 0.50 -13.46
N VAL A 36 -15.90 1.82 -13.40
CA VAL A 36 -17.10 2.51 -12.88
C VAL A 36 -18.39 2.23 -13.66
N LEU A 37 -18.30 1.82 -14.93
CA LEU A 37 -19.46 1.44 -15.75
C LEU A 37 -19.75 -0.07 -15.77
N GLU A 38 -18.79 -0.90 -15.39
CA GLU A 38 -18.82 -2.37 -15.60
C GLU A 38 -18.63 -3.17 -14.31
N SER A 39 -18.35 -2.50 -13.19
CA SER A 39 -18.17 -3.15 -11.89
C SER A 39 -19.45 -3.83 -11.42
N TYR A 40 -19.30 -4.80 -10.52
CA TYR A 40 -20.43 -5.41 -9.80
C TYR A 40 -21.14 -4.43 -8.84
N LEU A 41 -20.56 -3.24 -8.61
CA LEU A 41 -21.24 -2.13 -7.93
C LEU A 41 -22.01 -1.22 -8.91
N ALA A 42 -21.64 -1.23 -10.20
CA ALA A 42 -22.29 -0.46 -11.25
C ALA A 42 -23.63 -1.12 -11.61
N CYS A 43 -24.72 -0.47 -11.22
CA CYS A 43 -26.07 -0.96 -11.47
C CYS A 43 -26.92 0.13 -12.10
N PHE A 44 -27.60 -0.21 -13.19
CA PHE A 44 -28.42 0.71 -13.97
C PHE A 44 -29.93 0.40 -13.85
N CYS A 45 -30.35 -0.34 -12.82
CA CYS A 45 -31.78 -0.51 -12.56
C CYS A 45 -32.42 0.83 -12.15
N PRO A 46 -33.76 0.99 -12.29
CA PRO A 46 -34.44 2.26 -11.98
C PRO A 46 -34.11 2.84 -10.61
N ARG A 47 -33.93 1.98 -9.59
CA ARG A 47 -33.55 2.41 -8.23
C ARG A 47 -32.17 3.07 -8.18
N CYS A 48 -31.19 2.53 -8.91
CA CYS A 48 -29.83 3.06 -8.91
C CYS A 48 -29.69 4.30 -9.79
N LEU A 49 -30.44 4.36 -10.89
CA LEU A 49 -30.50 5.58 -11.72
C LEU A 49 -31.16 6.75 -10.96
N GLU A 50 -32.19 6.47 -10.15
CA GLU A 50 -32.81 7.47 -9.29
C GLU A 50 -31.88 7.93 -8.16
N ASP A 51 -31.12 7.01 -7.57
CA ASP A 51 -30.10 7.35 -6.56
C ASP A 51 -28.99 8.23 -7.17
N PHE A 52 -28.50 7.87 -8.35
CA PHE A 52 -27.55 8.71 -9.09
C PHE A 52 -28.15 10.08 -9.45
N ARG A 53 -29.40 10.13 -9.91
CA ARG A 53 -30.12 11.37 -10.21
C ARG A 53 -30.08 12.32 -9.01
N LYS A 54 -30.38 11.80 -7.82
CA LYS A 54 -30.34 12.57 -6.56
C LYS A 54 -28.92 13.02 -6.23
N PHE A 55 -27.94 12.13 -6.32
CA PHE A 55 -26.53 12.45 -6.07
C PHE A 55 -26.02 13.58 -6.98
N ALA A 56 -26.32 13.50 -8.27
CA ALA A 56 -25.87 14.46 -9.28
C ALA A 56 -26.79 15.70 -9.43
N GLY A 57 -27.89 15.79 -8.66
CA GLY A 57 -28.82 16.91 -8.73
C GLY A 57 -29.56 17.05 -10.07
N LEU A 58 -29.80 15.94 -10.78
CA LEU A 58 -30.42 15.94 -12.10
C LEU A 58 -31.95 16.01 -12.01
N ALA A 59 -32.61 16.66 -12.98
CA ALA A 59 -34.07 16.77 -13.02
C ALA A 59 -34.75 15.40 -13.24
N GLU A 60 -34.15 14.56 -14.07
CA GLU A 60 -34.65 13.23 -14.43
C GLU A 60 -33.53 12.19 -14.39
N ALA A 61 -33.90 10.92 -14.15
CA ALA A 61 -32.93 9.84 -14.08
C ALA A 61 -32.37 9.55 -15.48
N PRO A 62 -31.05 9.70 -15.70
CA PRO A 62 -30.47 9.51 -17.04
C PRO A 62 -30.40 8.03 -17.41
N THR A 63 -30.41 7.75 -18.70
CA THR A 63 -30.11 6.40 -19.21
C THR A 63 -28.61 6.10 -19.10
N PRO A 64 -28.18 4.82 -19.14
CA PRO A 64 -26.76 4.46 -19.14
C PRO A 64 -25.95 5.12 -20.26
N GLU A 65 -26.56 5.30 -21.43
CA GLU A 65 -25.91 5.95 -22.57
C GLU A 65 -25.69 7.45 -22.31
N ILE A 66 -26.67 8.13 -21.71
CA ILE A 66 -26.53 9.54 -21.31
C ILE A 66 -25.47 9.67 -20.20
N ILE A 67 -25.43 8.73 -19.25
CA ILE A 67 -24.38 8.68 -18.24
C ILE A 67 -23.00 8.62 -18.89
N LYS A 68 -22.77 7.64 -19.78
CA LYS A 68 -21.49 7.44 -20.45
C LYS A 68 -21.03 8.67 -21.24
N ASN A 69 -21.95 9.31 -21.97
CA ASN A 69 -21.59 10.37 -22.92
C ASN A 69 -21.61 11.79 -22.33
N LYS A 70 -22.43 12.03 -21.30
CA LYS A 70 -22.66 13.38 -20.75
C LYS A 70 -22.29 13.52 -19.27
N TYR A 71 -22.59 12.51 -18.45
CA TYR A 71 -22.43 12.59 -16.99
C TYR A 71 -21.38 11.62 -16.46
N TYR A 72 -20.36 11.30 -17.25
CA TYR A 72 -19.37 10.28 -16.89
C TYR A 72 -18.60 10.68 -15.62
N LYS A 73 -18.23 11.96 -15.51
CA LYS A 73 -17.50 12.48 -14.34
C LYS A 73 -18.35 12.40 -13.06
N GLU A 74 -19.61 12.80 -13.14
CA GLU A 74 -20.56 12.71 -12.03
C GLU A 74 -20.82 11.26 -11.64
N TRP A 75 -20.92 10.36 -12.62
CA TRP A 75 -21.05 8.94 -12.38
C TRP A 75 -19.81 8.34 -11.72
N THR A 76 -18.60 8.71 -12.16
CA THR A 76 -17.36 8.33 -11.48
C THR A 76 -17.37 8.76 -10.02
N ALA A 77 -17.72 10.03 -9.73
CA ALA A 77 -17.81 10.51 -8.35
C ALA A 77 -18.87 9.74 -7.53
N TYR A 78 -20.02 9.43 -8.13
CA TYR A 78 -21.06 8.61 -7.51
C TYR A 78 -20.57 7.19 -7.21
N MET A 79 -19.85 6.57 -8.15
CA MET A 79 -19.31 5.23 -7.98
C MET A 79 -18.20 5.15 -6.93
N ASN A 80 -17.33 6.16 -6.85
CA ASN A 80 -16.30 6.26 -5.81
C ASN A 80 -16.95 6.39 -4.42
N ALA A 81 -17.99 7.24 -4.29
CA ALA A 81 -18.76 7.38 -3.06
C ALA A 81 -19.47 6.08 -2.68
N ARG A 82 -20.03 5.36 -3.67
CA ARG A 82 -20.70 4.08 -3.46
C ARG A 82 -19.74 2.98 -3.02
N MET A 83 -18.54 2.91 -3.63
CA MET A 83 -17.49 1.99 -3.25
C MET A 83 -17.04 2.25 -1.80
N ALA A 84 -16.80 3.52 -1.44
CA ALA A 84 -16.46 3.90 -0.07
C ALA A 84 -17.57 3.56 0.95
N ALA A 85 -18.84 3.78 0.60
CA ALA A 85 -19.95 3.42 1.46
C ALA A 85 -20.09 1.89 1.63
N MET A 86 -19.82 1.12 0.57
CA MET A 86 -19.78 -0.35 0.65
C MET A 86 -18.64 -0.84 1.55
N SER A 87 -17.44 -0.28 1.36
CA SER A 87 -16.26 -0.56 2.18
C SER A 87 -16.55 -0.32 3.66
N LYS A 88 -17.19 0.82 4.00
CA LYS A 88 -17.62 1.09 5.37
C LYS A 88 -18.58 0.05 5.91
N LEU A 89 -19.58 -0.36 5.12
CA LEU A 89 -20.53 -1.40 5.52
C LEU A 89 -19.79 -2.72 5.83
N PHE A 90 -18.83 -3.11 4.99
CA PHE A 90 -18.03 -4.31 5.23
C PHE A 90 -17.19 -4.17 6.50
N ARG A 91 -16.45 -3.07 6.68
CA ARG A 91 -15.64 -2.85 7.90
C ARG A 91 -16.49 -2.90 9.16
N ASP A 92 -17.57 -2.13 9.20
CA ASP A 92 -18.43 -2.02 10.37
C ASP A 92 -19.05 -3.38 10.73
N ALA A 93 -19.47 -4.16 9.73
CA ALA A 93 -20.01 -5.50 9.94
C ALA A 93 -18.92 -6.50 10.40
N ILE A 94 -17.73 -6.47 9.80
CA ILE A 94 -16.60 -7.31 10.22
C ILE A 94 -16.23 -7.01 11.67
N HIS A 95 -16.06 -5.75 12.05
CA HIS A 95 -15.69 -5.38 13.42
C HIS A 95 -16.78 -5.71 14.44
N ALA A 96 -18.07 -5.62 14.06
CA ALA A 96 -19.17 -5.98 14.93
C ALA A 96 -19.28 -7.49 15.17
N GLU A 97 -19.12 -8.28 14.10
CA GLU A 97 -19.36 -9.72 14.14
C GLU A 97 -18.10 -10.54 14.44
N LEU A 98 -16.92 -10.01 14.11
CA LEU A 98 -15.60 -10.64 14.21
C LEU A 98 -14.58 -9.67 14.85
N PRO A 99 -14.67 -9.39 16.16
CA PRO A 99 -13.76 -8.46 16.83
C PRO A 99 -12.29 -8.87 16.68
N GLY A 100 -11.43 -7.91 16.31
CA GLY A 100 -9.99 -8.11 16.14
C GLY A 100 -9.56 -8.56 14.73
N ILE A 101 -10.48 -8.72 13.79
CA ILE A 101 -10.17 -9.02 12.40
C ILE A 101 -10.00 -7.72 11.60
N ASP A 102 -8.86 -7.58 10.94
CA ASP A 102 -8.58 -6.42 10.07
C ASP A 102 -9.37 -6.56 8.75
N TYR A 103 -9.86 -5.44 8.23
CA TYR A 103 -10.44 -5.34 6.90
C TYR A 103 -9.56 -4.48 5.99
N SER A 104 -9.19 -5.04 4.83
CA SER A 104 -8.29 -4.39 3.88
C SER A 104 -8.87 -4.38 2.47
N ILE A 105 -8.43 -3.42 1.66
CA ILE A 105 -8.77 -3.32 0.23
C ILE A 105 -7.49 -3.24 -0.58
N TYR A 106 -7.41 -3.97 -1.69
CA TYR A 106 -6.39 -3.74 -2.72
C TYR A 106 -6.96 -3.01 -3.93
N SER A 107 -6.22 -2.02 -4.43
CA SER A 107 -6.46 -1.38 -5.73
C SER A 107 -5.23 -0.60 -6.21
N ALA A 108 -5.37 0.25 -7.21
CA ALA A 108 -4.30 1.11 -7.69
C ALA A 108 -4.03 2.33 -6.78
N TYR A 109 -2.92 3.05 -7.03
CA TYR A 109 -2.59 4.30 -6.35
C TYR A 109 -3.66 5.38 -6.56
N GLN A 110 -3.68 6.41 -5.70
CA GLN A 110 -4.50 7.61 -5.86
C GLN A 110 -4.08 8.36 -7.12
N SER A 111 -4.96 8.37 -8.12
CA SER A 111 -4.84 9.17 -9.34
C SER A 111 -6.21 9.41 -9.95
N GLU A 112 -6.32 10.36 -10.88
CA GLU A 112 -7.57 10.53 -11.64
C GLU A 112 -7.89 9.29 -12.49
N GLU A 113 -6.86 8.59 -12.98
CA GLU A 113 -7.01 7.33 -13.70
C GLU A 113 -7.65 6.25 -12.81
N SER A 114 -7.11 6.01 -11.62
CA SER A 114 -7.64 5.00 -10.70
C SER A 114 -9.08 5.31 -10.27
N LYS A 115 -9.44 6.59 -10.11
CA LYS A 115 -10.81 6.99 -9.79
C LYS A 115 -11.80 6.52 -10.85
N HIS A 116 -11.52 6.66 -12.14
CA HIS A 116 -12.48 6.25 -13.17
C HIS A 116 -12.28 4.80 -13.64
N TYR A 117 -11.05 4.29 -13.63
CA TYR A 117 -10.73 2.94 -14.10
C TYR A 117 -11.01 1.88 -13.05
N TYR A 118 -10.74 2.17 -11.78
CA TYR A 118 -10.95 1.24 -10.68
C TYR A 118 -12.08 1.67 -9.74
N GLY A 119 -12.66 2.86 -9.90
CA GLY A 119 -13.73 3.33 -8.99
C GLY A 119 -13.23 3.61 -7.57
N VAL A 120 -11.93 3.87 -7.40
CA VAL A 120 -11.27 4.03 -6.11
C VAL A 120 -10.85 5.47 -5.90
N ASP A 121 -11.30 6.04 -4.79
CA ASP A 121 -10.80 7.31 -4.26
C ASP A 121 -10.38 7.10 -2.82
N TRP A 122 -9.07 7.06 -2.58
CA TRP A 122 -8.50 6.82 -1.25
C TRP A 122 -8.88 7.92 -0.26
N ALA A 123 -9.20 9.13 -0.71
CA ALA A 123 -9.66 10.19 0.18
C ALA A 123 -11.07 9.91 0.73
N LEU A 124 -11.89 9.19 -0.03
CA LEU A 124 -13.21 8.72 0.44
C LEU A 124 -13.09 7.45 1.27
N LEU A 125 -12.09 6.61 1.01
CA LEU A 125 -11.85 5.35 1.71
C LEU A 125 -11.02 5.47 2.98
N ALA A 126 -10.26 6.55 3.14
CA ALA A 126 -9.59 6.86 4.39
C ALA A 126 -10.60 6.74 5.52
N ASP A 127 -10.21 6.10 6.62
CA ASP A 127 -11.06 5.71 7.77
C ASP A 127 -12.09 4.60 7.55
N LYS A 128 -12.26 4.06 6.34
CA LYS A 128 -13.26 3.00 6.00
C LYS A 128 -12.65 1.62 5.81
N VAL A 129 -11.32 1.55 5.86
CA VAL A 129 -10.52 0.34 5.86
C VAL A 129 -9.53 0.40 7.01
N ASP A 130 -9.12 -0.76 7.52
CA ASP A 130 -8.03 -0.85 8.50
C ASP A 130 -6.66 -0.81 7.80
N ILE A 131 -6.60 -1.31 6.55
CA ILE A 131 -5.40 -1.30 5.72
C ILE A 131 -5.78 -0.96 4.28
N ALA A 132 -5.21 0.11 3.74
CA ALA A 132 -5.22 0.38 2.31
C ALA A 132 -4.03 -0.32 1.66
N ALA A 133 -4.27 -1.34 0.85
CA ALA A 133 -3.25 -1.97 0.03
C ALA A 133 -3.30 -1.37 -1.38
N CYS A 134 -2.17 -0.96 -1.94
CA CYS A 134 -2.22 -0.45 -3.30
C CYS A 134 -0.96 -0.62 -4.14
N GLY A 135 -1.21 -0.69 -5.44
CA GLY A 135 -0.26 -0.45 -6.51
C GLY A 135 0.82 -1.51 -6.66
N TYR A 136 1.39 -1.57 -7.86
CA TYR A 136 2.62 -2.29 -8.15
C TYR A 136 3.68 -1.29 -8.62
N GLY A 137 4.95 -1.52 -8.28
CA GLY A 137 6.03 -0.61 -8.65
C GLY A 137 6.05 0.67 -7.82
N ARG A 138 6.81 1.69 -8.27
CA ARG A 138 7.02 2.95 -7.54
C ARG A 138 6.81 4.17 -8.42
N THR A 139 5.68 4.85 -8.24
CA THR A 139 5.38 6.14 -8.89
C THR A 139 5.34 7.23 -7.81
N PRO A 140 6.43 7.98 -7.58
CA PRO A 140 6.54 8.88 -6.43
C PRO A 140 5.37 9.86 -6.27
N ALA A 141 4.91 10.44 -7.38
CA ALA A 141 3.79 11.38 -7.37
C ALA A 141 2.46 10.73 -6.93
N GLU A 142 2.15 9.53 -7.41
CA GLU A 142 0.91 8.83 -7.04
C GLU A 142 1.01 8.25 -5.63
N LEU A 143 2.18 7.78 -5.21
CA LEU A 143 2.46 7.34 -3.85
C LEU A 143 2.26 8.49 -2.84
N ASP A 144 2.78 9.68 -3.13
CA ASP A 144 2.60 10.85 -2.28
C ASP A 144 1.14 11.32 -2.26
N ALA A 145 0.46 11.31 -3.41
CA ALA A 145 -0.98 11.58 -3.48
C ALA A 145 -1.80 10.56 -2.66
N THR A 146 -1.40 9.29 -2.68
CA THR A 146 -2.05 8.21 -1.93
C THR A 146 -1.88 8.42 -0.44
N ARG A 147 -0.65 8.68 0.03
CA ARG A 147 -0.39 8.99 1.45
C ARG A 147 -1.17 10.21 1.93
N GLN A 148 -1.21 11.27 1.11
CA GLN A 148 -1.99 12.47 1.44
C GLN A 148 -3.48 12.16 1.56
N ALA A 149 -4.02 11.35 0.65
CA ALA A 149 -5.43 10.96 0.66
C ALA A 149 -5.79 10.07 1.86
N LEU A 150 -4.91 9.13 2.22
CA LEU A 150 -5.12 8.18 3.33
C LEU A 150 -5.00 8.80 4.72
N GLY A 151 -4.18 9.85 4.85
CA GLY A 151 -3.88 10.46 6.14
C GLY A 151 -3.24 9.46 7.10
N ALA A 152 -3.95 9.12 8.18
CA ALA A 152 -3.50 8.16 9.18
C ALA A 152 -3.83 6.68 8.85
N THR A 153 -4.58 6.43 7.76
CA THR A 153 -4.95 5.07 7.37
C THR A 153 -3.69 4.28 6.99
N PRO A 154 -3.43 3.11 7.60
CA PRO A 154 -2.24 2.31 7.30
C PRO A 154 -2.18 1.89 5.82
N LEU A 155 -0.98 1.95 5.24
CA LEU A 155 -0.70 1.71 3.83
C LEU A 155 0.18 0.46 3.65
N MET A 156 -0.28 -0.50 2.84
CA MET A 156 0.50 -1.64 2.36
C MET A 156 0.78 -1.44 0.86
N LEU A 157 2.03 -1.65 0.43
CA LEU A 157 2.40 -1.48 -0.98
C LEU A 157 2.70 -2.81 -1.67
N GLY A 158 2.26 -2.94 -2.91
CA GLY A 158 2.50 -4.13 -3.72
C GLY A 158 3.81 -4.11 -4.51
N GLU A 159 4.40 -5.28 -4.69
CA GLU A 159 5.44 -5.55 -5.68
C GLU A 159 5.02 -6.72 -6.56
N LEU A 160 5.03 -6.50 -7.88
CA LEU A 160 4.66 -7.51 -8.87
C LEU A 160 5.91 -8.14 -9.46
N VAL A 161 6.07 -9.43 -9.24
CA VAL A 161 7.13 -10.27 -9.79
C VAL A 161 6.65 -10.89 -11.10
N TYR A 162 7.44 -10.69 -12.15
CA TYR A 162 7.14 -11.19 -13.49
C TYR A 162 7.93 -12.46 -13.82
N PRO A 163 7.38 -13.36 -14.66
CA PRO A 163 6.03 -13.29 -15.22
C PRO A 163 4.97 -13.48 -14.12
N TYR A 164 3.84 -12.77 -14.21
CA TYR A 164 2.72 -13.01 -13.29
C TYR A 164 1.86 -14.20 -13.75
N ARG A 165 1.89 -14.51 -15.06
CA ARG A 165 1.27 -15.70 -15.64
C ARG A 165 2.33 -16.73 -15.96
N VAL A 166 2.18 -17.93 -15.41
CA VAL A 166 3.15 -19.01 -15.59
C VAL A 166 3.34 -19.43 -17.05
N GLU A 167 2.39 -19.12 -17.94
CA GLU A 167 2.51 -19.41 -19.37
C GLU A 167 3.35 -18.38 -20.16
N GLU A 168 3.67 -17.23 -19.56
CA GLU A 168 4.48 -16.19 -20.20
C GLU A 168 5.95 -16.63 -20.32
N ARG A 169 6.47 -16.61 -21.55
CA ARG A 169 7.83 -17.06 -21.87
C ARG A 169 8.86 -15.94 -21.74
N MET A 170 8.89 -15.27 -20.59
CA MET A 170 9.91 -14.27 -20.26
C MET A 170 10.82 -14.76 -19.15
N ALA A 171 12.05 -14.23 -19.09
CA ALA A 171 12.95 -14.52 -17.99
C ALA A 171 12.32 -14.05 -16.66
N PRO A 172 12.25 -14.92 -15.62
CA PRO A 172 11.74 -14.54 -14.31
C PRO A 172 12.55 -13.38 -13.71
N LYS A 173 11.83 -12.30 -13.41
CA LYS A 173 12.29 -11.25 -12.52
C LYS A 173 12.15 -11.72 -11.07
N TYR A 174 12.74 -10.98 -10.15
CA TYR A 174 12.62 -11.21 -8.71
C TYR A 174 12.49 -9.88 -8.00
N ALA A 175 11.91 -9.89 -6.81
CA ALA A 175 11.94 -8.73 -5.92
C ALA A 175 13.20 -8.80 -5.07
N SER A 176 14.15 -7.89 -5.31
CA SER A 176 15.41 -7.84 -4.56
C SER A 176 15.27 -7.25 -3.16
N LYS A 177 16.31 -7.36 -2.34
CA LYS A 177 16.37 -6.70 -1.02
C LYS A 177 16.19 -5.19 -1.17
N ALA A 178 16.84 -4.59 -2.18
CA ALA A 178 16.68 -3.18 -2.49
C ALA A 178 15.21 -2.80 -2.78
N VAL A 179 14.53 -3.58 -3.62
CA VAL A 179 13.13 -3.35 -3.98
C VAL A 179 12.21 -3.52 -2.77
N LEU A 180 12.32 -4.63 -2.04
CA LEU A 180 11.46 -4.92 -0.90
C LEU A 180 11.69 -3.94 0.26
N MET A 181 12.93 -3.61 0.60
CA MET A 181 13.19 -2.62 1.65
C MET A 181 12.69 -1.22 1.24
N ARG A 182 12.80 -0.86 -0.05
CA ARG A 182 12.20 0.39 -0.55
C ARG A 182 10.67 0.39 -0.35
N ARG A 183 9.98 -0.73 -0.62
CA ARG A 183 8.54 -0.87 -0.35
C ARG A 183 8.24 -0.78 1.15
N ALA A 184 9.00 -1.47 2.01
CA ALA A 184 8.85 -1.39 3.46
C ALA A 184 8.90 0.05 3.95
N CYS A 185 9.93 0.79 3.52
CA CYS A 185 10.14 2.18 3.89
C CYS A 185 9.06 3.12 3.31
N ASP A 186 8.46 2.75 2.17
CA ASP A 186 7.38 3.54 1.57
C ASP A 186 6.00 3.26 2.21
N ALA A 187 5.79 2.07 2.75
CA ALA A 187 4.56 1.63 3.38
C ALA A 187 4.45 2.12 4.85
N THR A 188 3.31 1.84 5.48
CA THR A 188 3.11 1.91 6.94
C THR A 188 2.51 0.64 7.55
N LYS A 189 2.26 -0.40 6.73
CA LYS A 189 1.65 -1.68 7.15
C LYS A 189 2.06 -2.83 6.23
N GLY A 190 3.36 -3.08 6.13
CA GLY A 190 3.88 -4.24 5.41
C GLY A 190 3.95 -4.09 3.89
N ILE A 191 4.22 -5.21 3.22
CA ILE A 191 4.41 -5.32 1.76
C ILE A 191 3.55 -6.46 1.24
N LEU A 192 2.88 -6.25 0.12
CA LEU A 192 2.24 -7.30 -0.67
C LEU A 192 3.18 -7.74 -1.79
N ILE A 193 3.37 -9.04 -1.99
CA ILE A 193 4.18 -9.58 -3.08
C ILE A 193 3.26 -10.44 -3.95
N TYR A 194 3.15 -10.10 -5.22
CA TYR A 194 2.32 -10.80 -6.20
C TYR A 194 3.21 -11.34 -7.34
N GLU A 195 3.10 -12.57 -7.83
CA GLU A 195 2.27 -13.67 -7.33
C GLU A 195 3.15 -14.80 -6.78
N TYR A 196 2.69 -15.45 -5.72
CA TYR A 196 3.41 -16.54 -5.06
C TYR A 196 3.95 -17.63 -6.00
N PRO A 197 3.21 -18.11 -7.03
CA PRO A 197 3.67 -19.19 -7.90
C PRO A 197 4.92 -18.86 -8.74
N THR A 198 5.26 -17.58 -8.89
CA THR A 198 6.35 -17.14 -9.80
C THR A 198 7.60 -16.72 -9.02
N LEU A 199 7.55 -16.80 -7.68
CA LEU A 199 8.67 -16.47 -6.82
C LEU A 199 9.74 -17.56 -6.85
N ASP A 200 11.00 -17.13 -6.76
CA ASP A 200 12.16 -18.01 -6.66
C ASP A 200 12.99 -17.75 -5.41
N GLY A 201 14.06 -18.54 -5.23
CA GLY A 201 14.94 -18.45 -4.06
C GLY A 201 15.56 -17.06 -3.83
N ARG A 202 15.72 -16.23 -4.87
CA ARG A 202 16.24 -14.86 -4.74
C ARG A 202 15.22 -13.95 -4.05
N THR A 203 13.94 -14.09 -4.42
CA THR A 203 12.87 -13.36 -3.74
C THR A 203 12.68 -13.87 -2.31
N PHE A 204 12.74 -15.18 -2.06
CA PHE A 204 12.62 -15.71 -0.70
C PHE A 204 13.77 -15.25 0.23
N ASP A 205 15.01 -15.19 -0.28
CA ASP A 205 16.13 -14.61 0.45
C ASP A 205 15.91 -13.12 0.77
N ALA A 206 15.37 -12.36 -0.19
CA ALA A 206 15.03 -10.97 0.04
C ALA A 206 13.91 -10.79 1.07
N VAL A 207 12.86 -11.62 1.02
CA VAL A 207 11.77 -11.63 1.99
C VAL A 207 12.30 -11.93 3.39
N ALA A 208 13.13 -12.96 3.55
CA ALA A 208 13.71 -13.32 4.84
C ALA A 208 14.54 -12.17 5.44
N ALA A 209 15.41 -11.55 4.64
CA ALA A 209 16.27 -10.46 5.10
C ALA A 209 15.47 -9.22 5.49
N VAL A 210 14.52 -8.78 4.65
CA VAL A 210 13.74 -7.56 4.89
C VAL A 210 12.73 -7.76 6.02
N SER A 211 12.05 -8.91 6.09
CA SER A 211 11.12 -9.19 7.20
C SER A 211 11.81 -9.27 8.55
N ALA A 212 13.03 -9.82 8.64
CA ALA A 212 13.80 -9.83 9.88
C ALA A 212 14.12 -8.40 10.36
N ILE A 213 14.56 -7.52 9.47
CA ILE A 213 14.80 -6.10 9.79
C ILE A 213 13.50 -5.42 10.22
N MET A 214 12.39 -5.64 9.50
CA MET A 214 11.10 -5.06 9.86
C MET A 214 10.61 -5.56 11.23
N ALA A 215 10.87 -6.82 11.60
CA ALA A 215 10.47 -7.37 12.89
C ALA A 215 11.30 -6.79 14.05
N ASP A 216 12.61 -6.65 13.89
CA ASP A 216 13.50 -6.13 14.93
C ASP A 216 13.37 -4.61 15.15
N TYR A 217 12.91 -3.90 14.12
CA TYR A 217 12.84 -2.43 14.06
C TYR A 217 11.45 -1.93 13.61
N GLU A 218 10.39 -2.63 14.03
CA GLU A 218 9.00 -2.41 13.58
C GLU A 218 8.56 -0.95 13.75
N GLU A 219 8.92 -0.30 14.85
CA GLU A 219 8.47 1.04 15.21
C GLU A 219 8.78 2.12 14.15
N PHE A 220 9.84 1.93 13.37
CA PHE A 220 10.24 2.85 12.30
C PHE A 220 9.29 2.80 11.10
N PHE A 221 8.67 1.64 10.85
CA PHE A 221 7.84 1.40 9.68
C PHE A 221 6.37 1.79 9.89
N LEU A 222 5.92 2.05 11.11
CA LEU A 222 4.49 2.27 11.39
C LEU A 222 4.03 3.72 11.23
N ARG A 223 4.91 4.70 11.43
CA ARG A 223 4.53 6.12 11.53
C ARG A 223 4.55 6.88 10.21
N GLY A 224 5.51 6.55 9.35
CA GLY A 224 5.74 7.27 8.10
C GLY A 224 6.41 8.66 8.25
N ASP A 225 7.06 8.95 9.38
CA ASP A 225 7.94 10.14 9.49
C ASP A 225 9.25 9.89 8.73
N ARG A 226 9.54 10.74 7.74
CA ARG A 226 10.60 10.53 6.73
C ARG A 226 11.57 11.71 6.61
N PRO A 227 12.40 11.98 7.63
CA PRO A 227 13.25 13.17 7.69
C PRO A 227 14.56 12.99 6.89
N ALA A 228 14.44 12.76 5.59
CA ALA A 228 15.59 12.51 4.70
C ALA A 228 16.62 13.66 4.72
N GLU A 229 16.19 14.88 5.04
CA GLU A 229 17.04 16.06 5.16
C GLU A 229 18.07 15.98 6.31
N LEU A 230 17.92 15.04 7.25
CA LEU A 230 18.89 14.81 8.32
C LEU A 230 20.14 14.03 7.87
N LEU A 231 20.09 13.43 6.67
CA LEU A 231 21.19 12.67 6.10
C LEU A 231 21.93 13.51 5.05
N GLU A 232 23.24 13.57 5.15
CA GLU A 232 24.11 14.03 4.07
C GLU A 232 24.71 12.81 3.39
N LEU A 233 24.30 12.54 2.15
CA LEU A 233 24.73 11.37 1.37
C LEU A 233 25.11 11.83 -0.04
N ARG A 234 26.30 11.47 -0.50
CA ARG A 234 26.82 11.86 -1.83
C ARG A 234 26.66 10.70 -2.82
N GLY A 235 26.30 11.03 -4.07
CA GLY A 235 26.23 10.04 -5.16
C GLY A 235 25.01 9.11 -5.11
N PHE A 236 23.96 9.49 -4.37
CA PHE A 236 22.70 8.76 -4.30
C PHE A 236 21.53 9.64 -4.71
N ASP A 237 20.63 9.07 -5.51
CA ASP A 237 19.35 9.68 -5.82
C ASP A 237 18.37 9.47 -4.67
N ARG A 238 17.35 10.33 -4.56
CA ARG A 238 16.31 10.21 -3.51
C ARG A 238 15.55 8.87 -3.58
N ALA A 239 15.52 8.22 -4.74
CA ALA A 239 14.94 6.88 -4.87
C ALA A 239 15.75 5.80 -4.12
N ASP A 240 17.04 6.02 -3.88
CA ASP A 240 18.00 5.00 -3.46
C ASP A 240 18.33 5.04 -1.95
N TYR A 241 17.57 5.81 -1.17
CA TYR A 241 17.67 5.76 0.30
C TYR A 241 16.36 6.15 0.99
N GLU A 242 16.23 5.86 2.27
CA GLU A 242 15.21 6.42 3.16
C GLU A 242 15.79 6.70 4.53
N VAL A 243 15.22 7.69 5.22
CA VAL A 243 15.41 7.88 6.66
C VAL A 243 14.03 7.80 7.29
N LEU A 244 13.82 6.86 8.19
CA LEU A 244 12.60 6.73 8.99
C LEU A 244 12.87 7.21 10.41
N ARG A 245 11.87 7.82 11.05
CA ARG A 245 11.93 8.20 12.46
C ARG A 245 10.83 7.53 13.26
N ASP A 246 11.20 6.98 14.41
CA ASP A 246 10.25 6.37 15.33
C ASP A 246 9.62 7.39 16.29
N ALA A 247 8.98 6.92 17.37
CA ALA A 247 8.38 7.78 18.37
C ALA A 247 9.35 8.40 19.38
N THR A 248 10.52 7.80 19.58
CA THR A 248 11.55 8.31 20.51
C THR A 248 12.41 9.40 19.86
N GLY A 249 12.37 9.48 18.53
CA GLY A 249 13.20 10.36 17.73
C GLY A 249 14.44 9.66 17.17
N ASP A 250 14.59 8.36 17.40
CA ASP A 250 15.62 7.55 16.77
C ASP A 250 15.40 7.49 15.26
N LEU A 251 16.47 7.22 14.51
CA LEU A 251 16.48 7.13 13.06
C LEU A 251 16.81 5.72 12.60
N LEU A 252 16.15 5.25 11.54
CA LEU A 252 16.56 4.13 10.71
C LEU A 252 16.91 4.65 9.33
N ILE A 253 18.13 4.38 8.88
CA ILE A 253 18.68 4.82 7.60
C ILE A 253 18.79 3.57 6.73
N ALA A 254 18.09 3.55 5.60
CA ALA A 254 18.15 2.46 4.65
C ALA A 254 18.73 2.97 3.33
N LEU A 255 19.79 2.34 2.85
CA LEU A 255 20.42 2.62 1.57
C LEU A 255 20.16 1.45 0.63
N PHE A 256 19.86 1.74 -0.63
CA PHE A 256 19.48 0.74 -1.63
C PHE A 256 20.47 0.74 -2.80
N ASN A 257 20.81 -0.45 -3.29
CA ASN A 257 21.55 -0.60 -4.54
C ASN A 257 20.72 -1.39 -5.55
N PRO A 258 19.90 -0.73 -6.40
CA PRO A 258 19.11 -1.41 -7.41
C PRO A 258 19.92 -1.77 -8.67
N THR A 259 21.24 -1.56 -8.67
CA THR A 259 22.10 -1.75 -9.84
C THR A 259 22.76 -3.13 -9.85
N GLY A 260 23.24 -3.56 -11.01
CA GLY A 260 23.99 -4.81 -11.20
C GLY A 260 25.46 -4.74 -10.78
N SER A 261 25.90 -3.71 -10.05
CA SER A 261 27.30 -3.56 -9.63
C SER A 261 27.39 -3.07 -8.19
N PRO A 262 28.46 -3.42 -7.43
CA PRO A 262 28.65 -2.91 -6.08
C PRO A 262 28.69 -1.38 -6.07
N ARG A 263 28.05 -0.77 -5.07
CA ARG A 263 27.95 0.69 -4.92
C ARG A 263 28.57 1.14 -3.61
N ALA A 264 29.54 2.05 -3.69
CA ALA A 264 30.11 2.69 -2.51
C ALA A 264 29.13 3.71 -1.94
N PHE A 265 29.05 3.81 -0.61
CA PHE A 265 28.34 4.88 0.08
C PHE A 265 29.26 5.61 1.07
N ASN A 266 28.95 6.87 1.30
CA ASN A 266 29.57 7.70 2.31
C ASN A 266 28.52 8.72 2.79
N PHE A 267 28.11 8.61 4.05
CA PHE A 267 27.13 9.52 4.64
C PHE A 267 27.54 10.04 6.00
N SER A 268 26.93 11.16 6.39
CA SER A 268 26.95 11.68 7.75
C SER A 268 25.57 12.15 8.18
N LEU A 269 25.29 12.07 9.47
CA LEU A 269 24.11 12.71 10.05
C LEU A 269 24.41 14.18 10.36
N LYS A 270 23.46 15.07 10.06
CA LYS A 270 23.56 16.50 10.41
C LYS A 270 23.55 16.75 11.91
N GLN A 271 22.99 15.82 12.67
CA GLN A 271 22.97 15.85 14.13
C GLN A 271 23.70 14.60 14.68
N PRO A 272 24.52 14.73 15.73
CA PRO A 272 25.18 13.58 16.34
C PRO A 272 24.14 12.59 16.88
N ALA A 273 24.29 11.31 16.53
CA ALA A 273 23.57 10.24 17.20
C ALA A 273 24.17 10.02 18.59
N ALA A 274 23.42 10.29 19.65
CA ALA A 274 23.91 10.22 21.03
C ALA A 274 24.51 8.83 21.39
N ARG A 275 23.95 7.76 20.81
CA ARG A 275 24.40 6.37 20.98
C ARG A 275 25.26 5.88 19.82
N GLY A 276 25.68 6.74 18.90
CA GLY A 276 26.28 6.33 17.63
C GLY A 276 25.28 5.62 16.71
N LEU A 277 25.81 5.04 15.63
CA LEU A 277 25.05 4.30 14.61
C LEU A 277 25.36 2.81 14.72
N LEU A 278 24.32 2.00 14.83
CA LEU A 278 24.39 0.54 14.70
C LEU A 278 24.20 0.17 13.23
N ASP A 279 25.18 -0.53 12.65
CA ASP A 279 25.00 -1.25 11.39
C ASP A 279 24.19 -2.52 11.66
N VAL A 280 22.96 -2.56 11.13
CA VAL A 280 22.03 -3.67 11.33
C VAL A 280 22.54 -4.97 10.69
N GLY A 281 23.29 -4.87 9.59
CA GLY A 281 23.81 -6.04 8.89
C GLY A 281 24.99 -6.70 9.61
N THR A 282 25.82 -5.92 10.31
CA THR A 282 27.03 -6.43 10.99
C THR A 282 26.93 -6.48 12.52
N GLY A 283 25.92 -5.84 13.10
CA GLY A 283 25.78 -5.66 14.55
C GLY A 283 26.82 -4.73 15.17
N LYS A 284 27.63 -4.04 14.35
CA LYS A 284 28.70 -3.16 14.84
C LYS A 284 28.18 -1.74 15.03
N ARG A 285 28.54 -1.16 16.17
CA ARG A 285 28.24 0.24 16.48
C ARG A 285 29.44 1.13 16.21
N THR A 286 29.21 2.27 15.56
CA THR A 286 30.22 3.29 15.31
C THR A 286 29.79 4.64 15.87
N THR A 287 30.74 5.41 16.38
CA THR A 287 30.55 6.81 16.78
C THR A 287 31.20 7.77 15.78
N GLU A 288 31.71 7.23 14.67
CA GLU A 288 32.31 8.03 13.61
C GLU A 288 31.26 8.98 13.03
N LYS A 289 31.72 10.22 12.74
CA LYS A 289 30.87 11.25 12.13
C LYS A 289 30.43 10.87 10.71
N THR A 290 31.25 10.09 10.04
CA THR A 290 31.04 9.67 8.66
C THR A 290 31.11 8.16 8.60
N VAL A 291 30.09 7.54 7.98
CA VAL A 291 30.01 6.10 7.77
C VAL A 291 30.19 5.83 6.28
N SER A 292 31.04 4.87 5.95
CA SER A 292 31.30 4.47 4.57
C SER A 292 31.34 2.96 4.43
N GLY A 293 30.98 2.48 3.25
CA GLY A 293 31.03 1.05 2.94
C GLY A 293 30.62 0.77 1.50
N MET A 294 30.29 -0.48 1.25
CA MET A 294 29.84 -0.98 -0.04
C MET A 294 28.49 -1.68 0.13
N ILE A 295 27.61 -1.51 -0.85
CA ILE A 295 26.37 -2.27 -0.99
C ILE A 295 26.52 -3.15 -2.23
N GLU A 296 26.35 -4.45 -2.06
CA GLU A 296 26.35 -5.41 -3.17
C GLU A 296 25.18 -5.13 -4.15
N PRO A 297 25.25 -5.61 -5.41
CA PRO A 297 24.14 -5.54 -6.35
C PRO A 297 22.84 -6.03 -5.71
N ASP A 298 21.74 -5.35 -5.97
CA ASP A 298 20.41 -5.68 -5.43
C ASP A 298 20.31 -5.69 -3.89
N GLY A 299 21.35 -5.20 -3.22
CA GLY A 299 21.51 -5.22 -1.77
C GLY A 299 21.00 -3.97 -1.07
N ILE A 300 21.13 -4.02 0.25
CA ILE A 300 20.79 -2.94 1.17
C ILE A 300 21.90 -2.75 2.21
N ALA A 301 22.02 -1.54 2.74
CA ALA A 301 22.74 -1.26 3.97
C ALA A 301 21.80 -0.50 4.91
N VAL A 302 21.64 -0.98 6.14
CA VAL A 302 20.68 -0.42 7.10
C VAL A 302 21.41 -0.06 8.39
N PHE A 303 21.15 1.14 8.88
CA PHE A 303 21.73 1.67 10.11
C PHE A 303 20.64 2.22 11.02
N THR A 304 20.86 2.20 12.32
CA THR A 304 19.93 2.82 13.28
C THR A 304 20.66 3.53 14.41
N THR A 305 20.02 4.56 15.00
CA THR A 305 20.52 5.26 16.19
C THR A 305 20.08 4.62 17.52
N LYS A 306 19.17 3.64 17.46
CA LYS A 306 18.62 2.94 18.63
C LYS A 306 19.72 2.37 19.53
#